data_AF-A0A667ZQU8-F1
#
_entry.id   AF-A0A667ZQU8-F1
#
_cell.length_a   1.000
_cell.length_b   1.000
_cell.length_c   1.000
_cell.angle_alpha   90.00
_cell.angle_beta   90.00
_cell.angle_gamma   90.00
#
_symmetry.space_group_name_H-M   'P 1'
#
loop_
_entity.id
_entity.type
_entity.pdbx_description
1 polymer ?
#
loop_
_entity_poly.entity_id
_entity_poly.type
_entity_poly.pdbx_seq_one_letter_code
_entity_poly.pdbx_strand_id
1 'polypeptide(L)'
;MIKSSIYMRAAEKMNATLLEREREKEREKEREREQQQQKKSKGKRFRDMRRSRTIIQAEQLDILYGCYFKDPNPGKHEFEQISEWVHLPKKVVQIWFQNMRARERKAVAKSSPTEGSLLPHSSSRRPRTHLSCLQLSILQSCYETCAHPNAMECEAIGSELSLPLKVVQIWFQNTRAKEKRWRLQQEKMVS
;
A
#
# COMPACT_ATOMS: atom_id res chain seq x y z
N MET A 1 -56.86 10.09 46.49
CA MET A 1 -55.56 10.81 46.30
C MET A 1 -54.36 9.89 46.01
N ILE A 2 -54.49 8.56 46.05
CA ILE A 2 -53.36 7.60 45.89
C ILE A 2 -52.93 7.42 44.41
N LYS A 3 -53.84 7.55 43.45
CA LYS A 3 -53.54 7.37 42.01
C LYS A 3 -52.51 8.39 41.49
N SER A 4 -52.49 9.63 42.00
CA SER A 4 -51.57 10.69 41.57
C SER A 4 -50.10 10.39 41.94
N SER A 5 -49.86 9.80 43.12
CA SER A 5 -48.52 9.45 43.62
C SER A 5 -47.87 8.31 42.82
N ILE A 6 -48.66 7.34 42.37
CA ILE A 6 -48.19 6.21 41.54
C ILE A 6 -47.78 6.70 40.14
N TYR A 7 -48.57 7.60 39.55
CA TYR A 7 -48.25 8.21 38.25
C TYR A 7 -46.98 9.07 38.30
N MET A 8 -46.77 9.85 39.37
CA MET A 8 -45.54 10.65 39.53
C MET A 8 -44.30 9.76 39.66
N ARG A 9 -44.36 8.68 40.46
CA ARG A 9 -43.25 7.72 40.61
C ARG A 9 -42.95 6.94 39.33
N ALA A 10 -43.98 6.62 38.55
CA ALA A 10 -43.83 5.97 37.24
C ALA A 10 -43.21 6.93 36.20
N ALA A 11 -43.63 8.20 36.21
CA ALA A 11 -43.08 9.24 35.35
C ALA A 11 -41.62 9.56 35.69
N GLU A 12 -41.26 9.61 36.97
CA GLU A 12 -39.86 9.76 37.43
C GLU A 12 -38.98 8.59 36.99
N LYS A 13 -39.49 7.34 37.08
CA LYS A 13 -38.79 6.15 36.57
C LYS A 13 -38.61 6.18 35.06
N MET A 14 -39.63 6.62 34.31
CA MET A 14 -39.57 6.77 32.85
C MET A 14 -38.59 7.87 32.44
N ASN A 15 -38.58 9.00 33.13
CA ASN A 15 -37.63 10.09 32.91
C ASN A 15 -36.21 9.63 33.24
N ALA A 16 -36.00 8.88 34.34
CA ALA A 16 -34.72 8.29 34.68
C ALA A 16 -34.22 7.30 33.61
N THR A 17 -35.11 6.44 33.09
CA THR A 17 -34.75 5.50 32.00
C THR A 17 -34.46 6.21 30.68
N LEU A 18 -35.20 7.27 30.33
CA LEU A 18 -34.90 8.09 29.16
C LEU A 18 -33.54 8.78 29.28
N LEU A 19 -33.22 9.34 30.47
CA LEU A 19 -31.94 9.98 30.74
C LEU A 19 -30.76 8.99 30.65
N GLU A 20 -30.93 7.76 31.15
CA GLU A 20 -29.93 6.71 31.01
C GLU A 20 -29.73 6.30 29.55
N ARG A 21 -30.82 6.23 28.77
CA ARG A 21 -30.77 5.91 27.33
C ARG A 21 -30.10 7.02 26.52
N GLU A 22 -30.28 8.28 26.90
CA GLU A 22 -29.57 9.42 26.30
C GLU A 22 -28.09 9.42 26.63
N ARG A 23 -27.72 9.16 27.90
CA ARG A 23 -26.32 8.98 28.32
C ARG A 23 -25.65 7.80 27.62
N GLU A 24 -26.38 6.71 27.39
CA GLU A 24 -25.87 5.57 26.64
C GLU A 24 -25.63 5.91 25.17
N LYS A 25 -26.55 6.63 24.52
CA LYS A 25 -26.36 7.15 23.15
C LYS A 25 -25.19 8.14 23.05
N GLU A 26 -24.96 8.97 24.06
CA GLU A 26 -23.79 9.85 24.09
C GLU A 26 -22.48 9.07 24.20
N ARG A 27 -22.42 8.08 25.09
CA ARG A 27 -21.26 7.17 25.20
C ARG A 27 -21.00 6.40 23.91
N GLU A 28 -22.06 5.99 23.22
CA GLU A 28 -21.96 5.30 21.93
C GLU A 28 -21.44 6.24 20.83
N LYS A 29 -21.96 7.47 20.74
CA LYS A 29 -21.45 8.51 19.84
C LYS A 29 -20.00 8.90 20.12
N GLU A 30 -19.59 8.93 21.38
CA GLU A 30 -18.21 9.22 21.78
C GLU A 30 -17.28 8.10 21.33
N ARG A 31 -17.66 6.83 21.56
CA ARG A 31 -16.92 5.65 21.04
C ARG A 31 -16.82 5.67 19.52
N GLU A 32 -17.89 6.05 18.81
CA GLU A 32 -17.88 6.19 17.35
C GLU A 32 -16.92 7.29 16.88
N ARG A 33 -16.91 8.46 17.55
CA ARG A 33 -16.00 9.58 17.25
C ARG A 33 -14.54 9.19 17.46
N GLU A 34 -14.24 8.51 18.57
CA GLU A 34 -12.89 8.00 18.87
C GLU A 34 -12.44 7.00 17.79
N GLN A 35 -13.30 6.04 17.41
CA GLN A 35 -13.00 5.11 16.32
C GLN A 35 -12.76 5.84 15.00
N GLN A 36 -13.54 6.88 14.70
CA GLN A 36 -13.41 7.65 13.46
C GLN A 36 -12.12 8.50 13.44
N GLN A 37 -11.72 9.04 14.60
CA GLN A 37 -10.47 9.79 14.75
C GLN A 37 -9.25 8.86 14.67
N GLN A 38 -9.34 7.65 15.22
CA GLN A 38 -8.31 6.63 15.09
C GLN A 38 -8.17 6.13 13.64
N LYS A 39 -9.29 5.95 12.90
CA LYS A 39 -9.26 5.64 11.45
C LYS A 39 -8.57 6.74 10.65
N LYS A 40 -8.83 8.03 10.94
CA LYS A 40 -8.17 9.17 10.26
C LYS A 40 -6.66 9.23 10.53
N SER A 41 -6.22 9.01 11.76
CA SER A 41 -4.79 9.06 12.11
C SER A 41 -3.99 7.92 11.45
N LYS A 42 -4.57 6.72 11.38
CA LYS A 42 -3.97 5.58 10.67
C LYS A 42 -3.89 5.81 9.15
N GLY A 43 -4.93 6.40 8.56
CA GLY A 43 -4.92 6.80 7.14
C GLY A 43 -3.84 7.85 6.80
N LYS A 44 -3.52 8.76 7.74
CA LYS A 44 -2.42 9.71 7.58
C LYS A 44 -1.05 9.00 7.60
N ARG A 45 -0.81 8.13 8.59
CA ARG A 45 0.43 7.32 8.66
C ARG A 45 0.67 6.51 7.37
N PHE A 46 -0.38 6.03 6.71
CA PHE A 46 -0.27 5.32 5.43
C PHE A 46 0.33 6.17 4.32
N ARG A 47 -0.11 7.44 4.21
CA ARG A 47 0.38 8.37 3.19
C ARG A 47 1.85 8.71 3.45
N ASP A 48 2.19 8.97 4.70
CA ASP A 48 3.55 9.31 5.14
C ASP A 48 4.53 8.15 4.98
N MET A 49 4.04 6.90 5.10
CA MET A 49 4.87 5.71 4.92
C MET A 49 5.23 5.45 3.45
N ARG A 50 4.57 6.08 2.47
CA ARG A 50 4.88 5.88 1.04
C ARG A 50 6.22 6.57 0.72
N ARG A 51 7.29 5.78 0.53
CA ARG A 51 8.56 6.31 0.02
C ARG A 51 8.32 7.19 -1.20
N SER A 52 8.83 8.42 -1.16
CA SER A 52 8.77 9.36 -2.27
C SER A 52 9.38 8.71 -3.50
N ARG A 53 8.63 8.73 -4.61
CA ARG A 53 9.14 8.26 -5.90
C ARG A 53 10.00 9.36 -6.50
N THR A 54 11.22 9.02 -6.88
CA THR A 54 12.05 9.89 -7.72
C THR A 54 11.42 10.02 -9.10
N ILE A 55 11.17 11.25 -9.53
CA ILE A 55 10.81 11.58 -10.91
C ILE A 55 12.13 11.89 -11.61
N ILE A 56 12.40 11.19 -12.72
CA ILE A 56 13.58 11.43 -13.55
C ILE A 56 13.14 12.40 -14.64
N GLN A 57 13.77 13.58 -14.68
CA GLN A 57 13.44 14.65 -15.62
C GLN A 57 13.96 14.32 -17.03
N ALA A 58 13.48 15.05 -18.04
CA ALA A 58 13.82 14.78 -19.45
C ALA A 58 15.32 14.94 -19.71
N GLU A 59 15.92 16.00 -19.18
CA GLU A 59 17.33 16.33 -19.33
C GLU A 59 18.22 15.26 -18.67
N GLN A 60 17.78 14.71 -17.53
CA GLN A 60 18.44 13.59 -16.87
C GLN A 60 18.32 12.30 -17.71
N LEU A 61 17.18 12.07 -18.35
CA LEU A 61 16.98 10.92 -19.24
C LEU A 61 17.90 10.98 -20.44
N ASP A 62 18.11 12.15 -21.05
CA ASP A 62 19.01 12.31 -22.21
C ASP A 62 20.43 11.84 -21.88
N ILE A 63 20.95 12.25 -20.72
CA ILE A 63 22.26 11.80 -20.22
C ILE A 63 22.26 10.29 -19.96
N LEU A 64 21.22 9.76 -19.29
CA LEU A 64 21.12 8.32 -18.99
C LEU A 64 21.07 7.48 -20.27
N TYR A 65 20.33 7.90 -21.29
CA TYR A 65 20.28 7.25 -22.60
C TYR A 65 21.65 7.32 -23.30
N GLY A 66 22.32 8.47 -23.28
CA GLY A 66 23.67 8.61 -23.82
C GLY A 66 24.67 7.67 -23.15
N CYS A 67 24.61 7.52 -21.82
CA CYS A 67 25.46 6.58 -21.09
C CYS A 67 25.10 5.13 -21.40
N TYR A 68 23.81 4.81 -21.49
CA TYR A 68 23.32 3.46 -21.81
C TYR A 68 23.77 2.97 -23.18
N PHE A 69 23.75 3.86 -24.17
CA PHE A 69 24.21 3.54 -25.53
C PHE A 69 25.71 3.23 -25.57
N LYS A 70 26.51 3.90 -24.72
CA LYS A 70 27.95 3.63 -24.60
C LYS A 70 28.23 2.29 -23.92
N ASP A 71 27.61 2.06 -22.75
CA ASP A 71 27.71 0.79 -22.04
C ASP A 71 26.39 0.49 -21.30
N PRO A 72 25.63 -0.55 -21.69
CA PRO A 72 24.40 -0.93 -21.01
C PRO A 72 24.65 -1.61 -19.67
N ASN A 73 25.89 -1.97 -19.32
CA ASN A 73 26.24 -2.62 -18.06
C ASN A 73 27.45 -1.98 -17.34
N PRO A 74 27.36 -0.68 -16.97
CA PRO A 74 28.47 0.05 -16.37
C PRO A 74 29.00 -0.57 -15.07
N GLY A 75 30.28 -0.32 -14.80
CA GLY A 75 30.95 -0.70 -13.56
C GLY A 75 30.51 0.11 -12.34
N LYS A 76 31.00 -0.28 -11.16
CA LYS A 76 30.64 0.37 -9.87
C LYS A 76 30.97 1.86 -9.85
N HIS A 77 32.15 2.23 -10.35
CA HIS A 77 32.65 3.61 -10.38
C HIS A 77 31.94 4.46 -11.44
N GLU A 78 31.59 3.87 -12.58
CA GLU A 78 30.82 4.57 -13.62
C GLU A 78 29.40 4.90 -13.14
N PHE A 79 28.77 4.00 -12.38
CA PHE A 79 27.50 4.32 -11.73
C PHE A 79 27.60 5.48 -10.71
N GLU A 80 28.76 5.71 -10.09
CA GLU A 80 29.00 6.87 -9.22
C GLU A 80 29.09 8.14 -10.07
N GLN A 81 29.90 8.15 -11.12
CA GLN A 81 30.01 9.29 -12.03
C GLN A 81 28.68 9.67 -12.69
N ILE A 82 27.94 8.68 -13.22
CA ILE A 82 26.63 8.93 -13.84
C ILE A 82 25.65 9.49 -12.79
N SER A 83 25.69 8.98 -11.56
CA SER A 83 24.87 9.47 -10.44
C SER A 83 25.13 10.94 -10.13
N GLU A 84 26.40 11.35 -10.18
CA GLU A 84 26.81 12.75 -10.02
C GLU A 84 26.30 13.62 -11.18
N TRP A 85 26.48 13.19 -12.44
CA TRP A 85 26.06 13.97 -13.61
C TRP A 85 24.55 14.22 -13.67
N VAL A 86 23.74 13.23 -13.31
CA VAL A 86 22.27 13.37 -13.34
C VAL A 86 21.70 13.84 -12.01
N HIS A 87 22.53 14.02 -10.98
CA HIS A 87 22.12 14.37 -9.62
C HIS A 87 21.02 13.46 -9.05
N LEU A 88 21.11 12.16 -9.33
CA LEU A 88 20.20 11.15 -8.79
C LEU A 88 20.98 10.16 -7.93
N PRO A 89 20.40 9.59 -6.86
CA PRO A 89 21.09 8.57 -6.08
C PRO A 89 21.53 7.40 -6.97
N LYS A 90 22.76 6.89 -6.76
CA LYS A 90 23.32 5.74 -7.49
C LYS A 90 22.34 4.59 -7.64
N LYS A 91 21.55 4.31 -6.60
CA LYS A 91 20.55 3.24 -6.64
C LYS A 91 19.44 3.49 -7.67
N VAL A 92 19.02 4.74 -7.86
CA VAL A 92 18.02 5.13 -8.87
C VAL A 92 18.59 4.91 -10.26
N VAL A 93 19.82 5.34 -10.53
CA VAL A 93 20.53 5.11 -11.80
C VAL A 93 20.65 3.62 -12.09
N GLN A 94 21.11 2.82 -11.12
CA GLN A 94 21.18 1.36 -11.27
C GLN A 94 19.83 0.74 -11.60
N ILE A 95 18.76 1.15 -10.91
CA ILE A 95 17.39 0.66 -11.18
C ILE A 95 16.94 1.08 -12.58
N TRP A 96 17.29 2.29 -13.04
CA TRP A 96 16.97 2.75 -14.37
C TRP A 96 17.63 1.86 -15.44
N PHE A 97 18.94 1.59 -15.33
CA PHE A 97 19.67 0.69 -16.24
C PHE A 97 19.11 -0.74 -16.21
N GLN A 98 18.81 -1.28 -15.02
CA GLN A 98 18.16 -2.59 -14.89
C GLN A 98 16.79 -2.62 -15.57
N ASN A 99 15.99 -1.56 -15.41
CA ASN A 99 14.68 -1.44 -16.06
C ASN A 99 14.80 -1.26 -17.57
N MET A 100 15.82 -0.58 -18.06
CA MET A 100 16.12 -0.44 -19.48
C MET A 100 16.45 -1.79 -20.12
N ARG A 101 17.41 -2.55 -19.57
CA ARG A 101 17.70 -3.91 -20.04
C ARG A 101 16.49 -4.85 -19.93
N ALA A 102 15.65 -4.67 -18.90
CA ALA A 102 14.42 -5.43 -18.77
C ALA A 102 13.36 -5.05 -19.81
N ARG A 103 13.36 -3.82 -20.33
CA ARG A 103 12.50 -3.40 -21.45
C ARG A 103 12.99 -3.98 -22.77
N GLU A 104 14.29 -3.95 -23.05
CA GLU A 104 14.85 -4.51 -24.30
C GLU A 104 14.59 -6.00 -24.44
N ARG A 105 14.82 -6.79 -23.38
CA ARG A 105 14.49 -8.22 -23.37
C ARG A 105 13.01 -8.49 -23.65
N LYS A 106 12.11 -7.59 -23.24
CA LYS A 106 10.67 -7.70 -23.53
C LYS A 106 10.31 -7.28 -24.95
N ALA A 107 11.06 -6.34 -25.54
CA ALA A 107 10.82 -5.89 -26.92
C ALA A 107 11.16 -7.00 -27.91
N VAL A 108 12.31 -7.67 -27.73
CA VAL A 108 12.76 -8.79 -28.57
C VAL A 108 11.78 -9.98 -28.51
N ALA A 109 11.21 -10.27 -27.34
CA ALA A 109 10.24 -11.36 -27.17
C ALA A 109 8.88 -11.12 -27.87
N LYS A 110 8.60 -9.91 -28.37
CA LYS A 110 7.34 -9.58 -29.06
C LYS A 110 7.48 -9.51 -30.58
N SER A 111 8.69 -9.51 -31.13
CA SER A 111 8.95 -9.23 -32.55
C SER A 111 9.33 -10.45 -33.39
N SER A 112 9.25 -11.68 -32.86
CA SER A 112 9.52 -12.90 -33.63
C SER A 112 8.22 -13.60 -34.07
N PRO A 113 7.90 -13.66 -35.37
CA PRO A 113 6.97 -14.64 -35.90
C PRO A 113 7.72 -15.94 -36.24
N THR A 114 7.10 -17.08 -35.91
CA THR A 114 7.27 -18.40 -36.58
C THR A 114 8.19 -19.46 -35.92
N GLU A 115 7.52 -20.60 -35.63
CA GLU A 115 7.95 -22.01 -35.57
C GLU A 115 8.92 -22.52 -34.49
N GLY A 116 8.38 -23.33 -33.57
CA GLY A 116 8.97 -24.59 -33.13
C GLY A 116 10.14 -24.56 -32.14
N SER A 117 9.88 -24.41 -30.83
CA SER A 117 10.58 -25.19 -29.80
C SER A 117 9.91 -25.07 -28.41
N LEU A 118 9.82 -26.21 -27.72
CA LEU A 118 9.19 -26.45 -26.42
C LEU A 118 9.95 -25.78 -25.26
N LEU A 119 9.79 -24.46 -25.06
CA LEU A 119 10.23 -23.79 -23.83
C LEU A 119 9.07 -23.03 -23.18
N PRO A 120 8.91 -23.11 -21.84
CA PRO A 120 7.73 -22.60 -21.18
C PRO A 120 7.75 -21.07 -21.20
N HIS A 121 6.92 -20.52 -22.10
CA HIS A 121 6.19 -19.26 -21.99
C HIS A 121 6.88 -18.23 -21.08
N SER A 122 7.72 -17.36 -21.67
CA SER A 122 8.28 -16.20 -20.97
C SER A 122 7.20 -15.12 -20.76
N SER A 123 6.26 -15.48 -19.89
CA SER A 123 5.25 -14.71 -19.18
C SER A 123 4.96 -13.31 -19.71
N SER A 124 3.84 -13.23 -20.45
CA SER A 124 2.97 -12.05 -20.41
C SER A 124 2.75 -11.68 -18.94
N ARG A 125 3.56 -10.74 -18.42
CA ARG A 125 3.46 -10.33 -17.02
C ARG A 125 2.10 -9.68 -16.85
N ARG A 126 1.32 -10.20 -15.89
CA ARG A 126 -0.01 -9.69 -15.58
C ARG A 126 0.04 -8.15 -15.45
N PRO A 127 -0.89 -7.43 -16.08
CA PRO A 127 -0.94 -5.97 -16.02
C PRO A 127 -0.95 -5.50 -14.56
N ARG A 128 -0.29 -4.37 -14.31
CA ARG A 128 -0.17 -3.83 -12.96
C ARG A 128 -1.56 -3.43 -12.46
N THR A 129 -1.98 -4.02 -11.35
CA THR A 129 -3.25 -3.65 -10.71
C THR A 129 -3.14 -2.28 -10.04
N HIS A 130 -4.06 -1.38 -10.36
CA HIS A 130 -4.26 -0.11 -9.66
C HIS A 130 -5.31 -0.30 -8.57
N LEU A 131 -4.90 -0.16 -7.32
CA LEU A 131 -5.80 -0.26 -6.17
C LEU A 131 -6.38 1.13 -5.87
N SER A 132 -7.70 1.21 -5.78
CA SER A 132 -8.40 2.45 -5.41
C SER A 132 -8.12 2.82 -3.95
N CYS A 133 -8.37 4.07 -3.58
CA CYS A 133 -8.23 4.53 -2.20
C CYS A 133 -9.10 3.72 -1.23
N LEU A 134 -10.32 3.38 -1.63
CA LEU A 134 -11.24 2.56 -0.84
C LEU A 134 -10.72 1.14 -0.66
N GLN A 135 -10.29 0.48 -1.73
CA GLN A 135 -9.69 -0.86 -1.66
C GLN A 135 -8.46 -0.89 -0.74
N LEU A 136 -7.60 0.14 -0.82
CA LEU A 136 -6.45 0.28 0.08
C LEU A 136 -6.87 0.47 1.53
N SER A 137 -7.91 1.24 1.82
CA SER A 137 -8.39 1.43 3.19
C SER A 137 -8.96 0.15 3.80
N ILE A 138 -9.65 -0.68 3.00
CA ILE A 138 -10.21 -1.94 3.47
C ILE A 138 -9.09 -2.94 3.72
N LEU A 139 -8.16 -3.12 2.77
CA LEU A 139 -6.98 -3.97 2.95
C LEU A 139 -6.15 -3.61 4.19
N GLN A 140 -6.02 -2.31 4.47
CA GLN A 140 -5.37 -1.81 5.68
C GLN A 140 -6.13 -2.20 6.95
N SER A 141 -7.46 -2.04 6.96
CA SER A 141 -8.29 -2.47 8.08
C SER A 141 -8.13 -3.97 8.35
N CYS A 142 -8.13 -4.79 7.30
CA CYS A 142 -7.88 -6.23 7.42
C CYS A 142 -6.48 -6.53 7.99
N TYR A 143 -5.44 -5.78 7.57
CA TYR A 143 -4.07 -5.95 8.09
C TYR A 143 -3.93 -5.66 9.58
N GLU A 144 -4.69 -4.69 10.09
CA GLU A 144 -4.67 -4.33 11.51
C GLU A 144 -5.30 -5.42 12.39
N THR A 145 -6.31 -6.13 11.86
CA THR A 145 -6.91 -7.27 12.54
C THR A 145 -6.06 -8.53 12.40
N CYS A 146 -5.53 -8.79 11.20
CA CYS A 146 -4.68 -9.94 10.92
C CYS A 146 -3.60 -9.60 9.89
N ALA A 147 -2.35 -9.52 10.32
CA ALA A 147 -1.21 -9.23 9.43
C ALA A 147 -0.80 -10.43 8.56
N HIS A 148 -1.25 -11.64 8.89
CA HIS A 148 -0.90 -12.91 8.23
C HIS A 148 -2.14 -13.71 7.83
N PRO A 149 -3.03 -13.14 6.98
CA PRO A 149 -4.19 -13.88 6.55
C PRO A 149 -3.78 -15.10 5.74
N ASN A 150 -4.51 -16.20 5.93
CA ASN A 150 -4.36 -17.43 5.17
C ASN A 150 -4.91 -17.27 3.73
N ALA A 151 -4.81 -18.33 2.92
CA ALA A 151 -5.24 -18.27 1.53
C ALA A 151 -6.76 -18.03 1.37
N MET A 152 -7.60 -18.67 2.19
CA MET A 152 -9.05 -18.51 2.14
C MET A 152 -9.47 -17.09 2.57
N GLU A 153 -8.84 -16.54 3.60
CA GLU A 153 -9.06 -15.16 4.04
C GLU A 153 -8.66 -14.16 2.92
N CYS A 154 -7.53 -14.41 2.25
CA CYS A 154 -7.12 -13.58 1.11
C CYS A 154 -8.09 -13.68 -0.07
N GLU A 155 -8.71 -14.85 -0.29
CA GLU A 155 -9.69 -15.06 -1.35
C GLU A 155 -11.00 -14.34 -1.03
N ALA A 156 -11.49 -14.42 0.20
CA ALA A 156 -12.67 -13.68 0.66
C ALA A 156 -12.49 -12.16 0.47
N ILE A 157 -11.34 -11.61 0.92
CA ILE A 157 -10.99 -10.20 0.72
C ILE A 157 -10.89 -9.86 -0.78
N GLY A 158 -10.33 -10.77 -1.59
CA GLY A 158 -10.23 -10.60 -3.03
C GLY A 158 -11.60 -10.50 -3.70
N SER A 159 -12.53 -11.39 -3.36
CA SER A 159 -13.89 -11.40 -3.88
C SER A 159 -14.65 -10.12 -3.51
N GLU A 160 -14.59 -9.69 -2.25
CA GLU A 160 -15.25 -8.47 -1.79
C GLU A 160 -14.71 -7.21 -2.49
N LEU A 161 -13.40 -7.15 -2.71
CA LEU A 161 -12.75 -5.99 -3.34
C LEU A 161 -12.69 -6.06 -4.87
N SER A 162 -13.21 -7.13 -5.48
CA SER A 162 -13.03 -7.45 -6.91
C SER A 162 -11.55 -7.42 -7.33
N LEU A 163 -10.69 -8.01 -6.49
CA LEU A 163 -9.25 -8.12 -6.69
C LEU A 163 -8.83 -9.58 -6.84
N PRO A 164 -7.90 -9.90 -7.76
CA PRO A 164 -7.34 -11.24 -7.83
C PRO A 164 -6.65 -11.63 -6.52
N LEU A 165 -6.82 -12.87 -6.06
CA LEU A 165 -6.16 -13.44 -4.87
C LEU A 165 -4.69 -13.08 -4.78
N LYS A 166 -3.97 -13.21 -5.91
CA LYS A 166 -2.53 -12.93 -5.96
C LYS A 166 -2.20 -11.47 -5.65
N VAL A 167 -3.06 -10.52 -6.01
CA VAL A 167 -2.87 -9.09 -5.71
C VAL A 167 -3.00 -8.85 -4.22
N VAL A 168 -4.01 -9.45 -3.57
CA VAL A 168 -4.23 -9.37 -2.12
C VAL A 168 -3.02 -9.96 -1.38
N GLN A 169 -2.61 -11.18 -1.73
CA GLN A 169 -1.43 -11.83 -1.12
C GLN A 169 -0.16 -10.97 -1.25
N ILE A 170 0.12 -10.45 -2.46
CA ILE A 170 1.29 -9.60 -2.71
C ILE A 170 1.19 -8.29 -1.92
N TRP A 171 -0.02 -7.73 -1.78
CA TRP A 171 -0.22 -6.54 -0.97
C TRP A 171 0.17 -6.81 0.48
N PHE A 172 -0.35 -7.86 1.11
CA PHE A 172 0.00 -8.24 2.49
C PHE A 172 1.50 -8.51 2.66
N GLN A 173 2.14 -9.22 1.72
CA GLN A 173 3.59 -9.46 1.72
C GLN A 173 4.39 -8.15 1.64
N ASN A 174 4.04 -7.26 0.71
CA ASN A 174 4.71 -5.97 0.55
C ASN A 174 4.50 -5.06 1.74
N THR A 175 3.32 -5.09 2.36
CA THR A 175 2.99 -4.32 3.56
C THR A 175 3.88 -4.78 4.73
N ARG A 176 3.97 -6.09 5.01
CA ARG A 176 4.88 -6.62 6.04
C ARG A 176 6.35 -6.31 5.75
N ALA A 177 6.78 -6.49 4.50
CA ALA A 177 8.15 -6.20 4.09
C ALA A 177 8.51 -4.72 4.27
N LYS A 178 7.54 -3.82 4.02
CA LYS A 178 7.70 -2.37 4.21
C LYS A 178 7.80 -2.03 5.69
N GLU A 179 6.94 -2.61 6.53
CA GLU A 179 6.96 -2.42 7.97
C GLU A 179 8.29 -2.88 8.58
N LYS A 180 8.77 -4.07 8.21
CA LYS A 180 10.10 -4.57 8.64
C LYS A 180 11.22 -3.61 8.24
N ARG A 181 11.21 -3.11 7.01
CA ARG A 181 12.22 -2.13 6.54
C ARG A 181 12.15 -0.82 7.32
N TRP A 182 10.96 -0.34 7.66
CA TRP A 182 10.78 0.88 8.45
C TRP A 182 11.34 0.72 9.87
N ARG A 183 11.07 -0.40 10.55
CA ARG A 183 11.62 -0.69 11.89
C ARG A 183 13.15 -0.69 11.90
N LEU A 184 13.76 -1.41 10.96
CA LEU A 184 15.22 -1.44 10.80
C LEU A 184 15.82 -0.06 10.49
N GLN A 185 15.07 0.81 9.80
CA GLN A 185 15.51 2.18 9.54
C GLN A 185 15.47 3.04 10.81
N GLN A 186 14.44 2.87 11.65
CA GLN A 186 14.32 3.59 12.93
C GLN A 186 15.41 3.16 13.91
N GLU A 187 15.69 1.86 14.04
CA GLU A 187 16.77 1.32 14.88
C GLU A 187 18.13 1.93 14.52
N LYS A 188 18.41 2.11 13.22
CA LYS A 188 19.64 2.74 12.72
C LYS A 188 19.75 4.23 13.00
N MET A 189 18.64 4.93 13.25
CA MET A 189 18.67 6.36 13.56
C MET A 189 18.87 6.64 15.05
N VAL A 190 18.62 5.64 15.91
CA VAL A 190 18.71 5.75 17.37
C VAL A 190 20.05 5.21 17.91
N SER A 191 20.77 4.42 17.12
CA SER A 191 22.12 3.94 17.39
C SER A 191 23.20 4.83 16.80
#